data_AF-A0A962QSV9-F1
#
_entry.id   AF-A0A962QSV9-F1
#
_cell.length_a   1.000
_cell.length_b   1.000
_cell.length_c   1.000
_cell.angle_alpha   90.00
_cell.angle_beta   90.00
_cell.angle_gamma   90.00
#
_symmetry.space_group_name_H-M   'P 1'
#
loop_
_entity.id
_entity.type
_entity.pdbx_description
1 polymer ?
#
loop_
_entity_poly.entity_id
_entity_poly.type
_entity_poly.pdbx_seq_one_letter_code
_entity_poly.pdbx_strand_id
1 'polypeptide(L)'
;MDEETGTRRAGILLHVTSLPSGRLNDDARRWLDFMANAGLSVWQVLPLVIPDANDSPYQSPSAFATDPRLLPRRDDPVNQSDFEEYCVKHAQWLDDFALFQV
;
A
#
# COMPACT_ATOMS: atom_id res chain seq x y z
N MET A 1 2.90 -27.31 29.67
CA MET A 1 3.36 -26.59 28.47
C MET A 1 2.10 -25.97 27.91
N ASP A 2 1.74 -24.80 28.41
CA ASP A 2 0.52 -24.12 28.02
C ASP A 2 0.76 -23.53 26.64
N GLU A 3 0.07 -24.05 25.63
CA GLU A 3 0.03 -23.45 24.30
C GLU A 3 -0.61 -22.06 24.42
N GLU A 4 0.16 -21.02 24.11
CA GLU A 4 -0.36 -19.68 23.85
C GLU A 4 -1.34 -19.76 22.68
N THR A 5 -2.63 -19.97 22.99
CA THR A 5 -3.69 -19.82 22.00
C THR A 5 -3.67 -18.36 21.52
N GLY A 6 -3.31 -18.16 20.25
CA GLY A 6 -3.16 -16.83 19.67
C GLY A 6 -4.40 -15.96 19.88
N THR A 7 -4.20 -14.67 20.14
CA THR A 7 -5.31 -13.71 20.34
C THR A 7 -6.32 -13.80 19.20
N ARG A 8 -7.59 -14.08 19.52
CA ARG A 8 -8.68 -14.07 18.54
C ARG A 8 -8.86 -12.66 17.98
N ARG A 9 -8.91 -12.54 16.65
CA ARG A 9 -9.05 -11.26 15.94
C ARG A 9 -10.05 -11.41 14.79
N ALA A 10 -10.64 -10.29 14.39
CA ALA A 10 -11.51 -10.19 13.23
C ALA A 10 -11.07 -9.01 12.35
N GLY A 11 -11.47 -9.03 11.08
CA GLY A 11 -11.03 -8.08 10.09
C GLY A 11 -11.93 -7.99 8.87
N ILE A 12 -11.60 -7.07 7.97
CA ILE A 12 -12.30 -6.86 6.70
C ILE A 12 -11.29 -6.93 5.54
N LEU A 13 -11.71 -7.60 4.47
CA LEU A 13 -11.08 -7.52 3.15
C LEU A 13 -11.69 -6.35 2.37
N LEU A 14 -10.89 -5.32 2.09
CA LEU A 14 -11.27 -4.19 1.25
C LEU A 14 -10.02 -3.66 0.55
N HIS A 15 -10.01 -3.64 -0.78
CA HIS A 15 -8.87 -3.04 -1.49
C HIS A 15 -8.90 -1.51 -1.40
N VAL A 16 -7.74 -0.86 -1.46
CA VAL A 16 -7.62 0.61 -1.37
C VAL A 16 -8.43 1.30 -2.47
N THR A 17 -8.51 0.72 -3.67
CA THR A 17 -9.29 1.25 -4.79
C THR A 17 -10.80 1.26 -4.53
N SER A 18 -11.28 0.53 -3.52
CA SER A 18 -12.68 0.52 -3.11
C SER A 18 -13.01 1.58 -2.05
N LEU A 19 -12.02 2.32 -1.55
CA LEU A 19 -12.27 3.52 -0.75
C LEU A 19 -12.86 4.63 -1.63
N PRO A 20 -13.61 5.60 -1.07
CA PRO A 20 -14.25 6.66 -1.84
C PRO A 20 -13.32 7.42 -2.80
N SER A 21 -12.10 7.75 -2.37
CA SER A 21 -11.07 8.36 -3.24
C SER A 21 -10.15 7.37 -3.94
N GLY A 22 -10.23 6.08 -3.62
CA GLY A 22 -9.32 5.05 -4.13
C GLY A 22 -7.86 5.22 -3.67
N ARG A 23 -7.61 5.95 -2.57
CA ARG A 23 -6.26 6.39 -2.17
C ARG A 23 -5.99 6.21 -0.67
N LEU A 24 -4.70 6.12 -0.32
CA LEU A 24 -4.19 6.11 1.04
C LEU A 24 -4.13 7.54 1.64
N ASN A 25 -5.28 8.18 1.76
CA ASN A 25 -5.45 9.54 2.29
C ASN A 25 -6.42 9.56 3.48
N ASP A 26 -7.13 10.67 3.69
CA ASP A 26 -8.12 10.81 4.77
C ASP A 26 -9.28 9.79 4.69
N ASP A 27 -9.61 9.25 3.51
CA ASP A 27 -10.56 8.14 3.43
C ASP A 27 -10.02 6.86 4.07
N ALA A 28 -8.73 6.57 3.87
CA ALA A 28 -8.09 5.43 4.52
C ALA A 28 -8.01 5.62 6.04
N ARG A 29 -7.80 6.85 6.52
CA ARG A 29 -7.88 7.17 7.95
C ARG A 29 -9.28 6.96 8.50
N ARG A 30 -10.31 7.49 7.83
CA ARG A 30 -11.73 7.26 8.19
C ARG A 30 -12.08 5.77 8.21
N TRP A 31 -11.55 5.00 7.26
CA TRP A 31 -11.72 3.55 7.20
C TRP A 31 -11.09 2.84 8.42
N LEU A 32 -9.87 3.21 8.79
CA LEU A 32 -9.20 2.68 10.00
C LEU A 32 -9.96 3.05 11.28
N ASP A 33 -10.45 4.29 11.39
CA ASP A 33 -11.27 4.72 12.52
C ASP A 33 -12.57 3.91 12.62
N PHE A 34 -13.24 3.66 11.48
CA PHE A 34 -14.42 2.79 11.43
C PHE A 34 -14.09 1.37 11.92
N MET A 35 -13.02 0.76 11.41
CA MET A 35 -12.60 -0.58 11.83
C MET A 35 -12.29 -0.66 13.33
N ALA A 36 -11.54 0.31 13.85
CA ALA A 36 -11.18 0.39 15.26
C ALA A 36 -12.44 0.54 16.14
N ASN A 37 -13.38 1.41 15.76
CA ASN A 37 -14.65 1.60 16.46
C ASN A 37 -15.54 0.36 16.42
N ALA A 38 -15.43 -0.46 15.37
CA ALA A 38 -16.12 -1.75 15.25
C ALA A 38 -15.42 -2.92 15.98
N GLY A 39 -14.28 -2.68 16.65
CA GLY A 39 -13.49 -3.71 17.31
C GLY A 39 -12.73 -4.65 16.35
N LEU A 40 -12.58 -4.25 15.08
CA LEU A 40 -11.84 -4.99 14.06
C LEU A 40 -10.38 -4.57 14.09
N SER A 41 -9.48 -5.55 13.97
CA SER A 41 -8.03 -5.31 14.14
C SER A 41 -7.18 -5.81 12.96
N VAL A 42 -7.81 -6.24 11.86
CA VAL A 42 -7.12 -6.77 10.68
C VAL A 42 -7.73 -6.18 9.41
N TRP A 43 -6.95 -5.44 8.62
CA TRP A 43 -7.33 -4.99 7.29
C TRP A 43 -6.57 -5.81 6.26
N GLN A 44 -7.28 -6.62 5.50
CA GLN A 44 -6.70 -7.36 4.38
C GLN A 44 -6.90 -6.58 3.09
N VAL A 45 -5.85 -6.51 2.27
CA VAL A 45 -5.85 -5.90 0.94
C VAL A 45 -5.38 -6.90 -0.11
N LEU A 46 -5.78 -6.68 -1.36
CA LEU A 46 -5.13 -7.28 -2.54
C LEU A 46 -3.72 -6.66 -2.71
N PRO A 47 -2.85 -7.21 -3.60
CA PRO A 47 -1.54 -6.61 -3.84
C PRO A 47 -1.65 -5.14 -4.26
N LEU A 48 -0.78 -4.29 -3.70
CA LEU A 48 -0.77 -2.84 -3.94
C LEU A 48 0.10 -2.45 -5.15
N VAL A 49 0.51 -3.42 -5.95
CA VAL A 49 1.43 -3.25 -7.07
C VAL A 49 0.76 -2.57 -8.25
N ILE A 50 1.57 -2.07 -9.19
CA ILE A 50 1.08 -1.50 -10.46
C ILE A 50 0.39 -2.61 -11.27
N PRO A 51 -0.93 -2.54 -11.52
CA PRO A 51 -1.58 -3.58 -12.30
C PRO A 51 -1.26 -3.43 -13.79
N ASP A 52 -1.52 -4.49 -14.54
CA ASP A 52 -1.42 -4.51 -15.99
C ASP A 52 -2.58 -3.74 -16.67
N ALA A 53 -2.63 -3.80 -18.00
CA ALA A 53 -3.67 -3.14 -18.79
C ALA A 53 -5.11 -3.66 -18.53
N ASN A 54 -5.26 -4.77 -17.80
CA ASN A 54 -6.56 -5.33 -17.43
C ASN A 54 -6.95 -4.97 -15.97
N ASP A 55 -6.19 -4.08 -15.33
CA ASP A 55 -6.36 -3.65 -13.93
C ASP A 55 -6.33 -4.81 -12.91
N SER A 56 -5.66 -5.92 -13.24
CA SER A 56 -5.49 -7.04 -12.31
C SER A 56 -4.38 -6.75 -11.29
N PRO A 57 -4.66 -6.71 -9.97
CA PRO A 57 -3.61 -6.49 -8.96
C PRO A 57 -2.67 -7.70 -8.81
N TYR A 58 -2.97 -8.82 -9.48
CA TYR A 58 -2.14 -10.03 -9.47
C TYR A 58 -1.18 -10.11 -10.66
N GLN A 59 -1.22 -9.13 -11.57
CA GLN A 59 -0.34 -9.08 -12.75
C GLN A 59 0.32 -7.70 -12.80
N SER A 60 1.62 -7.65 -12.51
CA SER A 60 2.38 -6.40 -12.38
C SER A 60 3.75 -6.52 -13.03
N PRO A 61 4.30 -5.43 -13.62
CA PRO A 61 5.69 -5.39 -14.07
C PRO A 61 6.71 -5.42 -12.91
N SER A 62 6.27 -5.26 -11.66
CA SER A 62 7.14 -5.29 -10.48
C SER A 62 6.47 -5.98 -9.30
N ALA A 63 7.22 -6.83 -8.60
CA ALA A 63 6.82 -7.40 -7.33
C ALA A 63 6.98 -6.41 -6.15
N PHE A 64 7.66 -5.27 -6.37
CA PHE A 64 8.03 -4.32 -5.31
C PHE A 64 7.35 -2.96 -5.44
N ALA A 65 7.21 -2.45 -6.68
CA ALA A 65 6.69 -1.12 -6.91
C ALA A 65 5.19 -1.04 -6.59
N THR A 66 4.80 -0.05 -5.79
CA THR A 66 3.39 0.25 -5.47
C THR A 66 2.77 1.09 -6.59
N ASP A 67 1.48 0.89 -6.89
CA ASP A 67 0.73 1.70 -7.84
C ASP A 67 0.64 3.18 -7.38
N PRO A 68 1.26 4.14 -8.09
CA PRO A 68 1.22 5.56 -7.73
C PRO A 68 -0.20 6.14 -7.67
N ARG A 69 -1.17 5.53 -8.37
CA ARG A 69 -2.57 5.97 -8.33
C ARG A 69 -3.19 5.83 -6.93
N LEU A 70 -2.64 4.99 -6.07
CA LEU A 70 -3.08 4.79 -4.68
C LEU A 70 -2.57 5.89 -3.73
N LEU A 71 -1.57 6.67 -4.12
CA LEU A 71 -1.00 7.72 -3.27
C LEU A 71 -1.91 8.96 -3.23
N PRO A 72 -1.87 9.75 -2.14
CA PRO A 72 -2.53 11.06 -2.12
C PRO A 72 -1.99 11.96 -3.24
N ARG A 73 -2.87 12.82 -3.79
CA ARG A 73 -2.41 13.95 -4.61
C ARG A 73 -1.83 14.99 -3.66
N ARG A 74 -0.53 15.26 -3.76
CA ARG A 74 0.15 16.27 -2.94
C ARG A 74 1.00 17.13 -3.86
N ASP A 75 0.94 18.44 -3.62
CA ASP A 75 1.82 19.43 -4.24
C ASP A 75 2.94 19.87 -3.28
N ASP A 76 3.08 19.16 -2.15
CA ASP A 76 4.14 19.41 -1.17
C ASP A 76 5.51 19.16 -1.84
N PRO A 77 6.49 20.06 -1.65
CA PRO A 77 7.83 19.84 -2.19
C PRO A 77 8.43 18.57 -1.59
N VAL A 78 9.02 17.74 -2.45
CA VAL A 78 9.77 16.56 -2.02
C VAL A 78 11.05 17.04 -1.35
N ASN A 79 11.31 16.55 -0.14
CA ASN A 79 12.62 16.75 0.48
C ASN A 79 13.67 15.93 -0.31
N GLN A 80 14.61 16.63 -0.93
CA GLN A 80 15.62 16.02 -1.78
C GLN A 80 16.52 15.03 -1.02
N SER A 81 16.87 15.30 0.24
CA SER A 81 17.70 14.38 1.02
C SER A 81 16.99 13.06 1.29
N ASP A 82 15.70 13.13 1.63
CA ASP A 82 14.88 11.96 1.95
C ASP A 82 14.67 11.10 0.69
N PHE A 83 14.53 11.75 -0.46
CA PHE A 83 14.43 11.09 -1.75
C PHE A 83 15.73 10.34 -2.11
N GLU A 84 16.89 10.99 -1.97
CA GLU A 84 18.19 10.37 -2.25
C GLU A 84 18.48 9.19 -1.32
N GLU A 85 18.19 9.35 -0.02
CA GLU A 85 18.33 8.27 0.97
C GLU A 85 17.43 7.08 0.61
N TYR A 86 16.18 7.35 0.21
CA TYR A 86 15.26 6.30 -0.24
C TYR A 86 15.82 5.55 -1.46
N CYS A 87 16.34 6.27 -2.45
CA CYS A 87 16.92 5.65 -3.65
C CYS A 87 18.10 4.74 -3.31
N VAL A 88 19.06 5.22 -2.50
CA VAL A 88 20.21 4.41 -2.08
C VAL A 88 19.77 3.18 -1.29
N LYS A 89 18.81 3.33 -0.37
CA LYS A 89 18.30 2.25 0.47
C LYS A 89 17.60 1.15 -0.34
N HIS A 90 16.97 1.51 -1.45
CA HIS A 90 16.14 0.61 -2.26
C HIS A 90 16.76 0.26 -3.63
N ALA A 91 18.01 0.66 -3.87
CA ALA A 91 18.74 0.46 -5.14
C ALA A 91 18.67 -0.99 -5.67
N GLN A 92 18.65 -1.99 -4.78
CA GLN A 92 18.59 -3.42 -5.15
C GLN A 92 17.39 -3.84 -6.02
N TRP A 93 16.32 -3.03 -6.07
CA TRP A 93 15.17 -3.28 -6.94
C TRP A 93 14.71 -2.02 -7.68
N LEU A 94 14.93 -0.85 -7.07
CA LEU A 94 14.43 0.41 -7.59
C LEU A 94 15.13 0.83 -8.87
N ASP A 95 16.46 0.66 -8.96
CA ASP A 95 17.24 1.09 -10.12
C ASP A 95 16.85 0.30 -11.37
N ASP A 96 16.75 -1.03 -11.24
CA ASP A 96 16.32 -1.92 -12.31
C ASP A 96 14.87 -1.62 -12.74
N PHE A 97 13.98 -1.39 -11.77
CA PHE A 97 12.58 -1.05 -12.07
C PHE A 97 12.47 0.31 -12.77
N ALA A 98 13.20 1.33 -12.29
CA ALA A 98 13.19 2.66 -12.89
C ALA A 98 13.73 2.62 -14.33
N LEU A 99 14.80 1.85 -14.58
CA LEU A 99 15.35 1.64 -15.91
C LEU A 99 14.43 0.83 -16.82
N PHE A 100 13.63 -0.08 -16.27
CA PHE A 100 12.64 -0.85 -17.04
C PHE A 100 11.43 -0.01 -17.48
N GLN A 101 11.08 1.05 -16.74
CA GLN A 101 9.90 1.88 -17.01
C GLN A 101 10.16 3.02 -18.01
N VAL A 102 11.43 3.28 -18.40
CA VAL A 102 11.81 4.29 -19.41
C VAL A 102 11.91 3.68 -20.81
#